data_AF-A0A954NU02-F1
#
_entry.id   AF-A0A954NU02-F1
#
_cell.length_a   1.000
_cell.length_b   1.000
_cell.length_c   1.000
_cell.angle_alpha   90.00
_cell.angle_beta   90.00
_cell.angle_gamma   90.00
#
_symmetry.space_group_name_H-M   'P 1'
#
loop_
_entity.id
_entity.type
_entity.pdbx_description
1 polymer ?
#
loop_
_entity_poly.entity_id
_entity_poly.type
_entity_poly.pdbx_seq_one_letter_code
_entity_poly.pdbx_strand_id
1 'polypeptide(L)' 'GSRASSIVRDWFHLRRTVPLEEVHRRIDSLTVGDILRYVKEHPALDLTLLTIGPKALEVPDVVS' A
#
# COMPACT_ATOMS: atom_id res chain seq x y z
N GLY A 1 16.12 7.48 1.81
CA GLY A 1 16.11 6.67 0.58
C GLY A 1 14.69 6.50 0.03
N SER A 2 13.91 5.53 0.53
CA SER A 2 12.59 5.20 -0.03
C SER A 2 11.54 6.32 0.10
N ARG A 3 11.55 7.07 1.21
CA ARG A 3 10.62 8.20 1.44
C ARG A 3 10.77 9.36 0.45
N ALA A 4 11.95 9.54 -0.17
CA ALA A 4 12.17 10.58 -1.17
C ALA A 4 11.66 10.15 -2.55
N SER A 5 11.68 8.85 -2.88
CA SER A 5 11.21 8.36 -4.18
C SER A 5 9.67 8.30 -4.29
N SER A 6 8.95 8.21 -3.16
CA SER A 6 7.49 8.34 -3.12
C SER A 6 7.02 9.77 -3.41
N ILE A 7 7.71 10.78 -2.88
CA ILE A 7 7.40 12.21 -3.10
C ILE A 7 7.59 12.61 -4.58
N VAL A 8 8.63 12.08 -5.23
CA VAL A 8 8.88 12.29 -6.68
C VAL A 8 7.79 11.65 -7.53
N ARG A 9 7.24 10.52 -7.09
CA ARG A 9 6.13 9.83 -7.79
C ARG A 9 4.83 10.63 -7.72
N ASP A 10 4.54 11.21 -6.56
CA ASP A 10 3.36 12.07 -6.33
C ASP A 10 3.40 13.33 -7.21
N TRP A 11 4.58 13.95 -7.37
CA TRP A 11 4.78 15.10 -8.27
C TRP A 11 4.44 14.75 -9.73
N PHE A 12 4.83 13.55 -10.18
CA PHE A 12 4.62 13.11 -11.56
C PHE A 12 3.16 12.72 -11.87
N HIS A 13 2.39 12.27 -10.88
CA HIS A 13 1.02 11.73 -11.09
C HIS A 13 -0.10 12.70 -10.71
N LEU A 14 0.10 13.58 -9.72
CA LEU A 14 -0.95 14.45 -9.18
C LEU A 14 -0.89 15.89 -9.73
N ARG A 15 0.10 16.20 -10.58
CA ARG A 15 0.40 17.55 -11.13
C ARG A 15 0.55 18.65 -10.08
N ARG A 16 0.81 18.30 -8.81
CA ARG A 16 1.12 19.25 -7.75
C ARG A 16 2.18 18.68 -6.81
N THR A 17 3.04 19.55 -6.32
CA THR A 17 3.94 19.22 -5.22
C THR A 17 3.13 19.07 -3.94
N VAL A 18 3.09 17.87 -3.34
CA VAL A 18 2.54 17.66 -2.00
C VAL A 18 3.66 18.01 -1.00
N PRO A 19 3.48 19.03 -0.15
CA PRO A 19 4.49 19.38 0.85
C PRO A 19 4.75 18.22 1.80
N LEU A 20 6.01 18.04 2.20
CA LEU A 20 6.41 16.98 3.14
C LEU A 20 5.65 17.09 4.47
N GLU A 21 5.32 18.30 4.90
CA GLU A 21 4.54 18.56 6.12
C GLU A 21 3.08 18.07 5.99
N GLU A 22 2.47 18.21 4.81
CA GLU A 22 1.12 17.70 4.54
C GLU A 22 1.10 16.17 4.64
N VAL A 23 2.13 15.51 4.11
CA VAL A 23 2.28 14.05 4.20
C VAL A 23 2.43 13.60 5.66
N HIS A 24 3.32 14.25 6.43
CA HIS A 24 3.50 13.92 7.86
C HIS A 24 2.20 14.10 8.63
N ARG A 25 1.53 15.23 8.46
CA ARG A 25 0.26 15.53 9.15
C ARG A 25 -0.81 14.48 8.86
N ARG A 26 -0.91 14.02 7.60
CA ARG A 26 -1.85 12.96 7.23
C ARG A 26 -1.53 11.64 7.92
N ILE A 27 -0.25 11.26 7.95
CA ILE A 27 0.20 10.04 8.64
C ILE A 27 -0.08 10.13 10.14
N ASP A 28 0.26 11.25 10.76
CA ASP A 28 0.09 11.45 12.21
C ASP A 28 -1.39 11.52 12.63
N SER A 29 -2.28 11.91 11.71
CA SER A 29 -3.73 11.95 11.94
C SER A 29 -4.44 10.60 11.77
N LEU A 30 -3.75 9.55 11.31
CA LEU A 30 -4.38 8.24 11.08
C LEU A 30 -4.85 7.62 12.40
N THR A 31 -6.09 7.15 12.41
CA THR A 31 -6.68 6.41 13.53
C THR A 31 -6.85 4.94 13.18
N VAL A 32 -7.01 4.10 14.22
CA VAL A 32 -7.40 2.69 14.04
C VAL A 32 -8.70 2.55 13.24
N GLY A 33 -9.64 3.48 13.44
CA GLY A 33 -10.91 3.49 12.70
C GLY A 33 -10.75 3.73 11.20
N ASP A 34 -9.79 4.58 10.80
CA ASP A 34 -9.45 4.81 9.39
C ASP A 34 -8.93 3.52 8.74
N ILE A 35 -8.04 2.81 9.43
CA ILE A 35 -7.47 1.54 8.94
C ILE A 35 -8.55 0.47 8.82
N LEU A 36 -9.38 0.29 9.85
CA LEU A 36 -10.45 -0.72 9.83
C LEU A 36 -11.48 -0.43 8.74
N ARG A 37 -11.79 0.85 8.49
CA ARG A 37 -12.67 1.24 7.39
C ARG A 37 -12.07 0.88 6.04
N TYR A 38 -10.81 1.25 5.79
CA TYR A 38 -10.13 0.92 4.54
C TYR A 38 -10.11 -0.59 4.25
N VAL A 39 -9.79 -1.41 5.25
CA VAL A 39 -9.74 -2.88 5.10
C VAL A 39 -11.13 -3.45 4.78
N LYS A 40 -12.20 -2.88 5.33
CA LYS A 40 -13.57 -3.30 5.03
C LYS A 40 -14.02 -2.89 3.63
N GLU A 41 -13.63 -1.70 3.18
CA GLU A 41 -13.97 -1.17 1.85
C GLU A 41 -13.15 -1.82 0.73
N HIS A 42 -11.93 -2.26 1.04
CA HIS A 42 -11.00 -2.89 0.12
C HIS A 42 -10.51 -4.23 0.68
N PRO A 43 -11.39 -5.24 0.75
CA PRO A 43 -11.00 -6.55 1.25
C PRO A 43 -9.95 -7.17 0.33
N ALA A 44 -9.00 -7.90 0.90
CA ALA A 44 -7.94 -8.57 0.16
C ALA A 44 -8.46 -9.84 -0.54
N LEU A 45 -9.35 -9.64 -1.51
CA LEU A 45 -9.92 -10.68 -2.36
C LEU A 45 -9.17 -10.72 -3.70
N ASP A 46 -9.23 -11.87 -4.38
CA ASP A 46 -8.69 -12.05 -5.73
C ASP A 46 -7.21 -11.63 -5.89
N LEU A 47 -6.39 -11.96 -4.88
CA LEU A 47 -4.96 -11.63 -4.89
C LEU A 47 -4.25 -12.34 -6.06
N THR A 48 -3.50 -11.56 -6.84
CA THR A 48 -2.65 -12.10 -7.91
C THR A 48 -1.31 -12.54 -7.33
N LEU A 49 -1.02 -13.84 -7.38
CA LEU A 49 0.23 -14.43 -6.92
C LEU A 49 1.14 -14.77 -8.10
N LEU A 50 2.37 -14.25 -8.08
CA LEU A 50 3.40 -14.55 -9.06
C LEU A 50 4.65 -15.08 -8.35
N THR A 51 5.12 -16.25 -8.77
CA THR A 51 6.38 -16.84 -8.31
C THR A 51 7.26 -17.25 -9.46
N ILE A 52 8.57 -17.03 -9.33
CA ILE A 52 9.57 -17.43 -10.32
C ILE A 52 10.74 -18.09 -9.58
N GLY A 53 11.04 -19.34 -9.92
CA GLY A 53 12.14 -20.10 -9.34
C GLY A 53 12.15 -21.55 -9.80
N PRO A 54 13.26 -22.29 -9.54
CA PRO A 54 13.39 -23.68 -9.97
C PRO A 54 12.53 -24.66 -9.15
N LYS A 55 11.95 -24.20 -8.04
CA LYS A 55 11.06 -24.99 -7.18
C LYS A 55 9.66 -24.40 -7.24
N ALA A 56 8.66 -25.27 -7.37
CA ALA A 56 7.27 -24.88 -7.33
C ALA A 56 6.92 -24.25 -5.96
N LEU A 57 6.05 -23.25 -5.95
CA LEU A 57 5.51 -22.72 -4.72
C LEU A 57 4.51 -23.73 -4.14
N GLU A 58 4.74 -24.15 -2.90
CA GLU A 58 3.75 -24.86 -2.10
C GLU A 58 2.87 -23.82 -1.40
N VAL A 59 1.58 -23.80 -1.74
CA VAL A 59 0.59 -22.96 -1.06
C VAL A 59 -0.15 -23.86 -0.05
N PRO A 60 -0.13 -23.55 1.25
CA PRO A 60 -0.94 -24.28 2.23
C PRO A 60 -2.43 -24.16 1.90
N ASP A 61 -3.20 -25.24 2.04
CA ASP A 61 -4.68 -25.30 1.81
C ASP A 61 -5.52 -24.40 2.75
N VAL A 62 -4.90 -23.45 3.46
CA VAL A 62 -5.62 -22.53 4.32
C VAL A 62 -5.95 -21.29 3.52
N VAL A 63 -7.12 -21.31 2.88
CA VAL A 63 -8.18 -20.28 2.92
C VAL A 63 -9.22 -20.70 1.85
N SER A 64 -10.31 -21.34 2.30
CA SER A 64 -11.63 -21.31 1.65
C SER A 64 -12.56 -20.44 2.47
#